data_AF-A0AAE4AVG5-F1
#
_entry.id   AF-A0AAE4AVG5-F1
#
_cell.length_a   1.000
_cell.length_b   1.000
_cell.length_c   1.000
_cell.angle_alpha   90.00
_cell.angle_beta   90.00
_cell.angle_gamma   90.00
#
_symmetry.space_group_name_H-M   'P 1'
#
loop_
_entity.id
_entity.type
_entity.pdbx_description
1 polymer ?
#
loop_
_entity_poly.entity_id
_entity_poly.type
_entity_poly.pdbx_seq_one_letter_code
_entity_poly.pdbx_strand_id
1 'polypeptide(L)'
;MSLEISVWVPDEGAYAGRKSVGSPPGVSTGVGAENFRYELWGSSAARSLGATFLPQLADITEQNRGNLQVPPDQLDALEQECRLLENNVEHLSDATIRDRDRILYYLTNIYAAIHRARAVGGGVVIW
;
A
#
# COMPACT_ATOMS: atom_id res chain seq x y z
N MET A 1 -8.60 -5.81 -13.10
CA MET A 1 -7.90 -4.57 -12.67
C MET A 1 -6.87 -4.97 -11.62
N SER A 2 -5.77 -4.23 -11.50
CA SER A 2 -4.71 -4.44 -10.50
C SER A 2 -4.64 -3.23 -9.57
N LEU A 3 -4.17 -3.49 -8.34
CA LEU A 3 -3.80 -2.44 -7.40
C LEU A 3 -2.39 -1.97 -7.73
N GLU A 4 -2.20 -0.67 -7.74
CA GLU A 4 -0.91 -0.04 -8.06
C GLU A 4 -0.56 1.03 -7.02
N ILE A 5 0.70 1.09 -6.61
CA ILE A 5 1.21 2.12 -5.69
C ILE A 5 1.91 3.24 -6.44
N SER A 6 1.54 4.48 -6.13
CA SER A 6 2.13 5.71 -6.67
C SER A 6 2.66 6.60 -5.55
N VAL A 7 3.66 7.43 -5.89
CA VAL A 7 4.18 8.49 -5.02
C VAL A 7 3.52 9.80 -5.40
N TRP A 8 3.23 10.66 -4.42
CA TRP A 8 2.71 12.01 -4.64
C TRP A 8 3.40 13.01 -3.71
N VAL A 9 3.46 14.27 -4.13
CA VAL A 9 3.92 15.39 -3.28
C VAL A 9 2.76 16.35 -3.00
N PRO A 10 2.69 16.99 -1.82
CA PRO A 10 1.75 18.07 -1.57
C PRO A 10 1.91 19.18 -2.61
N ASP A 11 0.81 19.68 -3.17
CA ASP A 11 0.81 20.74 -4.16
C ASP A 11 -0.47 21.57 -4.03
N GLU A 12 -0.37 22.73 -3.37
CA GLU A 12 -1.50 23.65 -3.16
C GLU A 12 -2.11 24.19 -4.46
N GLY A 13 -1.37 24.13 -5.58
CA GLY A 13 -1.83 24.55 -6.90
C GLY A 13 -2.53 23.45 -7.71
N ALA A 14 -2.48 22.20 -7.25
CA ALA A 14 -3.13 21.09 -7.94
C ALA A 14 -4.61 20.95 -7.55
N TYR A 15 -5.45 20.50 -8.49
CA TYR A 15 -6.90 20.31 -8.27
C TYR A 15 -7.23 19.45 -7.03
N ALA A 16 -6.38 18.47 -6.72
CA ALA A 16 -6.54 17.58 -5.56
C ALA A 16 -5.55 17.88 -4.42
N GLY A 17 -4.90 19.04 -4.42
CA GLY A 17 -3.88 19.41 -3.42
C GLY A 17 -2.60 18.56 -3.48
N ARG A 18 -2.40 17.81 -4.58
CA ARG A 18 -1.30 16.86 -4.75
C ARG A 18 -0.92 16.65 -6.20
N LYS A 19 0.34 16.33 -6.44
CA LYS A 19 0.89 15.98 -7.75
C LYS A 19 1.56 14.61 -7.71
N SER A 20 1.16 13.71 -8.59
CA SER A 20 1.79 12.39 -8.73
C SER A 20 3.23 12.53 -9.24
N VAL A 21 4.13 11.75 -8.66
CA VAL A 21 5.53 11.61 -9.06
C VAL A 21 5.66 10.32 -9.87
N GLY A 22 6.14 10.43 -11.11
CA GLY A 22 6.32 9.27 -11.98
C GLY A 22 7.31 8.25 -11.39
N SER A 23 6.99 6.96 -11.51
CA SER A 23 7.94 5.90 -11.16
C SER A 23 9.12 5.88 -12.14
N PRO A 24 10.35 5.64 -11.68
CA PRO A 24 11.48 5.39 -12.57
C PRO A 24 11.20 4.20 -13.51
N PRO A 25 11.74 4.20 -14.74
CA PRO A 25 11.59 3.07 -15.66
C PRO A 25 12.09 1.76 -15.03
N GLY A 26 11.34 0.67 -15.23
CA GLY A 26 11.70 -0.67 -14.74
C GLY A 26 11.34 -0.94 -13.27
N VAL A 27 10.78 0.04 -12.55
CA VAL A 27 10.27 -0.18 -11.19
C VAL A 27 8.83 -0.71 -11.25
N SER A 28 8.60 -1.86 -10.63
CA SER A 28 7.24 -2.40 -10.47
C SER A 28 6.46 -1.60 -9.42
N THR A 29 5.19 -1.31 -9.71
CA THR A 29 4.25 -0.65 -8.80
C THR A 29 3.10 -1.57 -8.38
N GLY A 30 3.07 -2.81 -8.86
CA GLY A 30 1.96 -3.71 -8.62
C GLY A 30 1.90 -4.14 -7.16
N VAL A 31 0.74 -4.01 -6.54
CA VAL A 31 0.48 -4.45 -5.15
C VAL A 31 -0.65 -5.48 -5.06
N GLY A 32 -1.01 -6.09 -6.19
CA GLY A 32 -1.94 -7.22 -6.25
C GLY A 32 -3.03 -7.07 -7.29
N ALA A 33 -3.90 -8.05 -7.36
CA ALA A 33 -5.13 -7.96 -8.14
C ALA A 33 -6.19 -7.11 -7.38
N GLU A 34 -7.17 -6.57 -8.10
CA GLU A 34 -8.24 -5.73 -7.51
C GLU A 34 -8.96 -6.41 -6.35
N ASN A 35 -9.21 -7.72 -6.42
CA ASN A 35 -9.86 -8.47 -5.34
C ASN A 35 -9.00 -8.59 -4.08
N PHE A 36 -7.68 -8.32 -4.15
CA PHE A 36 -6.79 -8.36 -2.98
C PHE A 36 -7.06 -7.23 -2.00
N ARG A 37 -7.82 -6.19 -2.39
CA ARG A 37 -8.39 -5.24 -1.43
C ARG A 37 -9.07 -5.98 -0.30
N TYR A 38 -9.88 -6.97 -0.61
CA TYR A 38 -10.70 -7.72 0.36
C TYR A 38 -10.04 -9.05 0.77
N GLU A 39 -9.46 -9.77 -0.19
CA GLU A 39 -8.98 -11.14 0.03
C GLU A 39 -7.62 -11.22 0.72
N LEU A 40 -6.77 -10.20 0.58
CA LEU A 40 -5.42 -10.18 1.15
C LEU A 40 -5.26 -9.03 2.14
N TRP A 41 -5.27 -7.79 1.64
CA TRP A 41 -4.97 -6.60 2.44
C TRP A 41 -6.04 -6.30 3.48
N GLY A 42 -7.31 -6.41 3.10
CA GLY A 42 -8.48 -6.25 3.96
C GLY A 42 -8.88 -7.47 4.77
N SER A 43 -8.17 -8.58 4.63
CA SER A 43 -8.52 -9.86 5.25
C SER A 43 -8.56 -9.74 6.78
N SER A 44 -9.39 -10.59 7.42
CA SER A 44 -9.40 -10.72 8.87
C SER A 44 -8.03 -11.12 9.42
N ALA A 45 -7.25 -11.91 8.66
CA ALA A 45 -5.89 -12.28 9.01
C ALA A 45 -4.99 -11.04 9.12
N ALA A 46 -4.94 -10.19 8.09
CA ALA A 46 -4.17 -8.93 8.13
C ALA A 46 -4.58 -8.03 9.31
N ARG A 47 -5.90 -7.86 9.53
CA ARG A 47 -6.42 -7.08 10.67
C ARG A 47 -6.04 -7.68 12.02
N SER A 48 -6.09 -9.00 12.16
CA SER A 48 -5.76 -9.70 13.41
C SER A 48 -4.30 -9.60 13.82
N LEU A 49 -3.40 -9.42 12.83
CA LEU A 49 -1.99 -9.11 13.07
C LEU A 49 -1.77 -7.69 13.61
N GLY A 50 -2.76 -6.80 13.48
CA GLY A 50 -2.69 -5.41 13.91
C GLY A 50 -2.54 -4.41 12.75
N ALA A 51 -2.73 -4.84 11.49
CA ALA A 51 -2.71 -3.92 10.36
C ALA A 51 -3.94 -2.99 10.39
N THR A 52 -3.69 -1.73 10.07
CA THR A 52 -4.65 -0.62 10.10
C THR A 52 -4.62 0.25 8.83
N PHE A 53 -3.54 0.24 8.04
CA PHE A 53 -3.46 0.97 6.76
C PHE A 53 -3.93 0.12 5.59
N LEU A 54 -3.22 -0.96 5.25
CA LEU A 54 -3.56 -1.82 4.11
C LEU A 54 -5.00 -2.37 4.17
N PRO A 55 -5.57 -2.69 5.36
CA PRO A 55 -6.96 -3.11 5.42
C PRO A 55 -7.99 -2.06 4.98
N GLN A 56 -7.65 -0.77 4.98
CA GLN A 56 -8.55 0.29 4.50
C GLN A 56 -8.85 0.18 3.01
N LEU A 57 -8.05 -0.57 2.24
CA LEU A 57 -8.35 -0.87 0.83
C LEU A 57 -9.69 -1.61 0.68
N ALA A 58 -10.11 -2.40 1.68
CA ALA A 58 -11.44 -3.02 1.71
C ALA A 58 -12.55 -2.08 2.22
N ASP A 59 -12.19 -1.04 2.98
CA ASP A 59 -13.14 -0.14 3.63
C ASP A 59 -13.49 1.02 2.68
N ILE A 60 -14.15 0.68 1.56
CA ILE A 60 -14.48 1.64 0.50
C ILE A 60 -15.57 2.62 0.97
N THR A 61 -15.25 3.92 0.89
CA THR A 61 -16.15 5.02 1.19
C THR A 61 -16.26 5.97 -0.01
N GLU A 62 -17.28 6.83 -0.02
CA GLU A 62 -17.41 7.88 -1.04
C GLU A 62 -16.18 8.81 -1.07
N GLN A 63 -15.55 9.01 0.08
CA GLN A 63 -14.40 9.89 0.26
C GLN A 63 -13.11 9.28 -0.27
N ASN A 64 -12.82 8.01 0.05
CA ASN A 64 -11.57 7.37 -0.38
C ASN A 64 -11.66 6.74 -1.79
N ARG A 65 -12.87 6.41 -2.25
CA ARG A 65 -13.12 5.70 -3.52
C ARG A 65 -12.28 4.43 -3.68
N GLY A 66 -12.02 3.74 -2.56
CA GLY A 66 -11.20 2.54 -2.48
C GLY A 66 -9.69 2.78 -2.42
N ASN A 67 -9.23 4.02 -2.54
CA ASN A 67 -7.81 4.34 -2.51
C ASN A 67 -7.30 4.42 -1.07
N LEU A 68 -6.12 3.87 -0.82
CA LEU A 68 -5.39 4.11 0.43
C LEU A 68 -4.38 5.22 0.20
N GLN A 69 -4.55 6.36 0.86
CA GLN A 69 -3.61 7.47 0.82
C GLN A 69 -2.88 7.57 2.17
N VAL A 70 -1.55 7.55 2.13
CA VAL A 70 -0.71 7.72 3.32
C VAL A 70 0.17 8.97 3.15
N PRO A 71 -0.01 9.99 4.02
CA PRO A 71 0.76 11.23 3.97
C PRO A 71 2.22 11.03 4.47
N PRO A 72 3.12 12.00 4.17
CA PRO A 72 4.55 11.88 4.51
C PRO A 72 4.83 11.56 5.98
N ASP A 73 4.06 12.16 6.89
CA ASP A 73 4.17 12.02 8.35
C ASP A 73 3.70 10.65 8.88
N GLN A 74 3.01 9.86 8.05
CA GLN A 74 2.54 8.52 8.40
C GLN A 74 3.31 7.39 7.70
N LEU A 75 4.31 7.72 6.87
CA LEU A 75 5.08 6.70 6.14
C LEU A 75 5.84 5.75 7.08
N ASP A 76 6.30 6.22 8.23
CA ASP A 76 6.97 5.37 9.23
C ASP A 76 6.01 4.33 9.82
N ALA A 77 4.76 4.73 10.05
CA ALA A 77 3.73 3.82 10.57
C ALA A 77 3.32 2.78 9.52
N LEU A 78 3.19 3.19 8.25
CA LEU A 78 2.94 2.27 7.13
C LEU A 78 4.11 1.28 6.94
N GLU A 79 5.36 1.74 7.00
CA GLU A 79 6.52 0.86 6.90
C GLU A 79 6.54 -0.17 8.03
N GLN A 80 6.23 0.25 9.26
CA GLN A 80 6.18 -0.65 10.40
C GLN A 80 5.06 -1.70 10.26
N GLU A 81 3.92 -1.32 9.70
CA GLU A 81 2.85 -2.27 9.36
C GLU A 81 3.31 -3.27 8.28
N CYS A 82 4.00 -2.81 7.23
CA CYS A 82 4.53 -3.71 6.20
C CYS A 82 5.51 -4.73 6.81
N ARG A 83 6.37 -4.29 7.75
CA ARG A 83 7.30 -5.18 8.47
C ARG A 83 6.59 -6.18 9.35
N LEU A 84 5.51 -5.77 10.01
CA LEU A 84 4.66 -6.65 10.79
C LEU A 84 4.04 -7.76 9.93
N LEU A 85 3.52 -7.41 8.75
CA LEU A 85 2.97 -8.38 7.80
C LEU A 85 4.06 -9.30 7.22
N GLU A 86 5.23 -8.76 6.90
CA GLU A 86 6.39 -9.52 6.43
C GLU A 86 6.86 -10.55 7.47
N ASN A 87 6.99 -10.14 8.73
CA ASN A 87 7.38 -11.03 9.84
C ASN A 87 6.36 -12.15 10.12
N ASN A 88 5.11 -11.98 9.66
CA ASN A 88 4.02 -12.94 9.83
C ASN A 88 3.54 -13.48 8.47
N VAL A 89 4.38 -13.44 7.43
CA VAL A 89 3.97 -13.75 6.06
C VAL A 89 3.48 -15.19 5.90
N GLU A 90 4.03 -16.14 6.66
CA GLU A 90 3.56 -17.54 6.64
C GLU A 90 2.11 -17.64 7.11
N HIS A 91 1.77 -16.97 8.21
CA HIS A 91 0.40 -16.92 8.71
C HIS A 91 -0.56 -16.27 7.70
N LEU A 92 -0.13 -15.16 7.08
CA LEU A 92 -0.95 -14.45 6.09
C LEU A 92 -1.13 -15.28 4.80
N SER A 93 -0.07 -15.96 4.36
CA SER A 93 -0.05 -16.90 3.23
C SER A 93 -1.06 -18.03 3.43
N ASP A 94 -0.99 -18.71 4.57
CA ASP A 94 -1.88 -19.81 4.91
C ASP A 94 -3.35 -19.36 5.02
N ALA A 95 -3.59 -18.25 5.73
CA ALA A 95 -4.94 -17.76 5.99
C ALA A 95 -5.66 -17.24 4.73
N THR A 96 -4.90 -16.73 3.75
CA THR A 96 -5.44 -16.17 2.50
C THR A 96 -5.34 -17.15 1.32
N ILE A 97 -4.69 -18.31 1.51
CA ILE A 97 -4.39 -19.29 0.46
C ILE A 97 -3.67 -18.58 -0.71
N ARG A 98 -2.59 -17.90 -0.38
CA ARG A 98 -1.77 -17.14 -1.32
C ARG A 98 -0.32 -17.56 -1.22
N ASP A 99 0.39 -17.40 -2.32
CA ASP A 99 1.82 -17.69 -2.36
C ASP A 99 2.59 -16.63 -1.55
N ARG A 100 3.36 -17.09 -0.57
CA ARG A 100 4.17 -16.27 0.33
C ARG A 100 5.11 -15.33 -0.43
N ASP A 101 5.83 -15.85 -1.42
CA ASP A 101 6.84 -15.09 -2.15
C ASP A 101 6.18 -13.95 -2.96
N ARG A 102 4.95 -14.16 -3.43
CA ARG A 102 4.11 -13.12 -4.02
C ARG A 102 3.69 -12.03 -3.03
N ILE A 103 3.34 -12.38 -1.80
CA ILE A 103 3.03 -11.39 -0.76
C ILE A 103 4.27 -10.54 -0.47
N LEU A 104 5.43 -11.17 -0.28
CA LEU A 104 6.72 -10.49 -0.07
C LEU A 104 7.09 -9.58 -1.23
N TYR A 105 6.82 -10.01 -2.46
CA TYR A 105 7.02 -9.19 -3.65
C TYR A 105 6.17 -7.90 -3.61
N TYR A 106 4.90 -7.98 -3.23
CA TYR A 106 4.05 -6.79 -3.12
C TYR A 106 4.51 -5.87 -1.99
N LEU A 107 4.88 -6.41 -0.83
CA LEU A 107 5.46 -5.62 0.28
C LEU A 107 6.75 -4.92 -0.15
N THR A 108 7.60 -5.60 -0.94
CA THR A 108 8.82 -5.00 -1.53
C THR A 108 8.50 -3.79 -2.41
N ASN A 109 7.45 -3.86 -3.23
CA ASN A 109 7.01 -2.73 -4.05
C ASN A 109 6.49 -1.57 -3.18
N ILE A 110 5.82 -1.87 -2.07
CA ILE A 110 5.36 -0.87 -1.11
C ILE A 110 6.56 -0.19 -0.44
N TYR A 111 7.56 -0.93 0.06
CA TYR A 111 8.78 -0.35 0.62
C TYR A 111 9.51 0.54 -0.38
N ALA A 112 9.65 0.09 -1.62
CA ALA A 112 10.27 0.89 -2.68
C ALA A 112 9.51 2.19 -2.94
N ALA A 113 8.18 2.20 -2.85
CA ALA A 113 7.38 3.43 -2.94
C ALA A 113 7.55 4.34 -1.71
N ILE A 114 7.57 3.78 -0.49
CA ILE A 114 7.81 4.52 0.76
C ILE A 114 9.16 5.24 0.71
N HIS A 115 10.23 4.54 0.32
CA HIS A 115 11.56 5.14 0.22
C HIS A 115 11.61 6.28 -0.81
N ARG A 116 10.94 6.10 -1.96
CA ARG A 116 10.83 7.14 -2.99
C ARG A 116 10.02 8.34 -2.51
N ALA A 117 8.92 8.10 -1.80
CA ALA A 117 8.08 9.16 -1.22
C ALA A 117 8.87 9.99 -0.20
N ARG A 118 9.62 9.35 0.70
CA ARG A 118 10.51 10.05 1.65
C ARG A 118 11.54 10.92 0.95
N ALA A 119 12.16 10.41 -0.12
CA ALA A 119 13.19 11.15 -0.86
C ALA A 119 12.69 12.46 -1.47
N VAL A 120 11.38 12.60 -1.69
CA VAL A 120 10.75 13.79 -2.27
C VAL A 120 9.87 14.56 -1.29
N GLY A 121 9.88 14.20 0.00
CA GLY A 121 8.98 14.79 1.01
C GLY A 121 7.48 14.52 0.73
N GLY A 122 7.19 13.45 0.01
CA GLY A 122 5.86 13.06 -0.46
C GLY A 122 5.23 11.94 0.35
N GLY A 123 4.02 11.55 -0.04
CA GLY A 123 3.29 10.39 0.47
C GLY A 123 3.14 9.31 -0.60
N VAL A 124 2.41 8.25 -0.24
CA VAL A 124 2.02 7.19 -1.18
C VAL A 124 0.51 7.12 -1.35
N VAL A 125 0.07 6.58 -2.47
CA VAL A 125 -1.32 6.21 -2.71
C VAL A 125 -1.37 4.86 -3.41
N ILE A 126 -2.20 3.96 -2.90
CA ILE A 126 -2.57 2.71 -3.57
C ILE A 126 -3.93 2.93 -4.20
N TRP A 127 -4.00 2.75 -5.53
CA TRP A 127 -5.22 2.88 -6.30
C TRP A 127 -5.97 1.57 -6.36
#